data_AF-A0A4Q4DD43-F1
#
_entry.id   AF-A0A4Q4DD43-F1
#
_cell.length_a   1.000
_cell.length_b   1.000
_cell.length_c   1.000
_cell.angle_alpha   90.00
_cell.angle_beta   90.00
_cell.angle_gamma   90.00
#
_symmetry.space_group_name_H-M   'P 1'
#
loop_
_entity.id
_entity.type
_entity.pdbx_description
1 polymer ?
#
loop_
_entity_poly.entity_id
_entity_poly.type
_entity_poly.pdbx_seq_one_letter_code
_entity_poly.pdbx_strand_id
1 'polypeptide(L)'
;MDRLLAGTIPPGGGCDLKTLAAEAGVTRTGFYPKGERPGPYQHLAEEFERRVKEARATGKVTDPKVSQIERLKAQVAELKERLTERDADLAELTAFKTLAISRLAAQRQEIEQLREQAAAVDNVRHLPAARPGSAPFGSCS
;
A
#
# COMPACT_ATOMS: atom_id res chain seq x y z
N MET A 1 6.45 -23.46 32.43
CA MET A 1 6.33 -24.17 31.14
C MET A 1 4.93 -24.00 30.53
N ASP A 2 3.87 -24.52 31.18
CA ASP A 2 2.51 -24.52 30.59
C ASP A 2 1.96 -23.13 30.27
N ARG A 3 2.28 -22.11 31.08
CA ARG A 3 1.90 -20.72 30.79
C ARG A 3 2.42 -20.23 29.43
N LEU A 4 3.68 -20.51 29.11
CA LEU A 4 4.28 -20.13 27.80
C LEU A 4 3.67 -20.94 26.65
N LEU A 5 3.37 -22.22 26.87
CA LEU A 5 2.71 -23.08 25.87
C LEU A 5 1.25 -22.66 25.60
N ALA A 6 0.58 -22.08 26.60
CA ALA A 6 -0.75 -21.50 26.48
C ALA A 6 -0.75 -20.09 25.85
N GLY A 7 0.41 -19.56 25.43
CA GLY A 7 0.54 -18.22 24.85
C GLY A 7 0.53 -17.07 25.85
N THR A 8 0.61 -17.36 27.17
CA THR A 8 0.81 -16.34 28.20
C THR A 8 2.30 -15.97 28.23
N ILE A 9 2.72 -15.15 27.27
CA ILE A 9 4.11 -14.72 27.08
C ILE A 9 4.35 -13.40 27.82
N PRO A 10 5.40 -13.27 28.64
CA PRO A 10 5.74 -12.01 29.29
C PRO A 10 6.12 -10.92 28.27
N PRO A 11 5.93 -9.62 28.60
CA PRO A 11 6.29 -8.52 27.72
C PRO A 11 7.74 -8.63 27.22
N GLY A 12 7.95 -8.48 25.91
CA GLY A 12 9.29 -8.60 25.32
C GLY A 12 9.81 -10.04 25.12
N GLY A 13 9.19 -11.04 25.74
CA GLY A 13 9.55 -12.47 25.59
C GLY A 13 8.92 -13.15 24.37
N GLY A 14 9.17 -14.44 24.21
CA GLY A 14 8.58 -15.31 23.18
C GLY A 14 8.31 -16.71 23.74
N CYS A 15 7.66 -17.57 22.95
CA CYS A 15 7.54 -18.98 23.31
C CYS A 15 8.86 -19.73 23.01
N ASP A 16 9.93 -19.38 23.74
CA ASP A 16 11.29 -19.87 23.54
C ASP A 16 12.01 -20.27 24.86
N LEU A 17 13.11 -21.01 24.75
CA LEU A 17 13.90 -21.45 25.92
C LEU A 17 14.53 -20.29 26.69
N LYS A 18 14.76 -19.14 26.03
CA LYS A 18 15.31 -17.94 26.68
C LYS A 18 14.30 -17.38 27.67
N THR A 19 13.06 -17.25 27.25
CA THR A 19 11.94 -16.76 28.07
C THR A 19 11.61 -17.78 29.15
N LEU A 20 11.64 -19.08 28.83
CA LEU A 20 11.47 -20.14 29.82
C LEU A 20 12.54 -20.06 30.94
N ALA A 21 13.80 -19.81 30.57
CA ALA A 21 14.89 -19.64 31.54
C ALA A 21 14.64 -18.46 32.48
N ALA A 22 14.30 -17.30 31.89
CA ALA A 22 14.03 -16.07 32.62
C ALA A 22 12.87 -16.23 33.61
N GLU A 23 11.74 -16.80 33.16
CA GLU A 23 10.56 -17.03 33.99
C GLU A 23 10.79 -18.08 35.09
N ALA A 24 11.67 -19.05 34.86
CA ALA A 24 12.04 -20.07 35.85
C ALA A 24 13.16 -19.61 36.80
N GLY A 25 13.72 -18.41 36.62
CA GLY A 25 14.83 -17.91 37.44
C GLY A 25 16.12 -18.72 37.30
N VAL A 26 16.30 -19.44 36.18
CA VAL A 26 17.48 -20.28 35.91
C VAL A 26 18.33 -19.70 34.79
N THR A 27 19.62 -20.02 34.79
CA THR A 27 20.50 -19.64 33.69
C THR A 27 20.15 -20.43 32.43
N ARG A 28 20.15 -19.77 31.27
CA ARG A 28 19.88 -20.41 29.97
C ARG A 28 20.82 -21.58 29.69
N THR A 29 22.03 -21.54 30.24
CA THR A 29 23.04 -22.61 30.10
C THR A 29 22.63 -23.91 30.78
N GLY A 30 21.73 -23.88 31.77
CA GLY A 30 21.22 -25.09 32.42
C GLY A 30 20.40 -26.00 31.51
N PHE A 31 19.91 -25.47 30.38
CA PHE A 31 19.18 -26.23 29.36
C PHE A 31 20.08 -26.91 28.33
N TYR A 32 21.38 -26.59 28.29
CA TYR A 32 22.30 -27.12 27.29
C TYR A 32 23.33 -28.05 27.94
N PRO A 33 23.83 -29.05 27.19
CA PRO A 33 24.93 -29.88 27.66
C PRO A 33 26.20 -29.06 27.88
N LYS A 34 27.02 -29.48 28.85
CA LYS A 34 28.33 -28.89 29.13
C LYS A 34 29.41 -29.96 28.95
N GLY A 35 29.95 -30.04 27.74
CA GLY A 35 30.83 -31.15 27.33
C GLY A 35 30.02 -32.44 27.19
N GLU A 36 30.50 -33.54 27.74
CA GLU A 36 29.83 -34.85 27.70
C GLU A 36 28.69 -35.00 28.73
N ARG A 37 28.54 -34.04 29.65
CA ARG A 37 27.50 -34.10 30.68
C ARG A 37 26.25 -33.33 30.25
N PRO A 38 25.05 -33.94 30.38
CA PRO A 38 23.80 -33.26 30.08
C PRO A 38 23.59 -32.08 31.04
N GLY A 39 22.92 -31.05 30.55
CA GLY A 39 22.54 -29.90 31.37
C GLY A 39 21.55 -30.31 32.46
N PRO A 40 21.56 -29.67 33.65
CA PRO A 40 20.67 -30.03 34.77
C PRO A 40 19.19 -30.00 34.39
N TYR A 41 18.80 -29.16 33.43
CA TYR A 41 17.43 -29.01 32.96
C TYR A 41 17.26 -29.38 31.48
N GLN A 42 18.22 -30.08 30.88
CA GLN A 42 18.18 -30.40 29.45
C GLN A 42 16.90 -31.16 29.05
N HIS A 43 16.47 -32.12 29.87
CA HIS A 43 15.22 -32.86 29.64
C HIS A 43 13.99 -31.94 29.57
N LEU A 44 13.94 -30.87 30.37
CA LEU A 44 12.85 -29.88 30.32
C LEU A 44 12.91 -29.04 29.05
N ALA A 45 14.11 -28.76 28.52
CA ALA A 45 14.25 -28.07 27.25
C ALA A 45 13.73 -28.94 26.09
N GLU A 46 14.12 -30.22 26.08
CA GLU A 46 13.66 -31.19 25.09
C GLU A 46 12.14 -31.38 25.15
N GLU A 47 11.57 -31.50 26.36
CA GLU A 47 10.13 -31.58 26.55
C GLU A 47 9.42 -30.31 26.05
N PHE A 48 9.98 -29.14 26.35
CA PHE A 48 9.41 -27.86 25.92
C PHE A 48 9.39 -27.73 24.40
N GLU A 49 10.51 -28.03 23.75
CA GLU A 49 10.59 -28.00 22.28
C GLU A 49 9.66 -29.03 21.65
N ARG A 50 9.55 -30.24 22.21
CA ARG A 50 8.60 -31.25 21.74
C ARG A 50 7.16 -30.74 21.84
N ARG A 51 6.75 -30.20 22.99
CA ARG A 51 5.39 -29.68 23.20
C ARG A 51 5.10 -28.44 22.33
N VAL A 52 6.08 -27.57 22.09
CA VAL A 52 5.95 -26.45 21.13
C VAL A 52 5.73 -26.98 19.71
N LYS A 53 6.49 -28.01 19.28
CA LYS A 53 6.33 -28.62 17.96
C LYS A 53 4.96 -29.27 17.81
N GLU A 54 4.49 -30.02 18.81
CA GLU A 54 3.16 -30.63 18.82
C GLU A 54 2.04 -29.58 18.79
N ALA A 55 2.17 -28.49 19.56
CA ALA A 55 1.22 -27.39 19.54
C ALA A 55 1.16 -26.73 18.15
N ARG A 56 2.31 -26.48 17.51
CA ARG A 56 2.37 -25.95 16.14
C ARG A 56 1.77 -26.91 15.10
N ALA A 57 2.06 -28.21 15.21
CA ALA A 57 1.52 -29.24 14.32
C ALA A 57 -0.01 -29.35 14.42
N THR A 58 -0.58 -29.08 15.59
CA THR A 58 -2.03 -29.03 15.82
C THR A 58 -2.65 -27.65 15.52
N GLY A 59 -1.88 -26.72 14.94
CA GLY A 59 -2.36 -25.39 14.57
C GLY A 59 -2.53 -24.43 15.75
N LYS A 60 -2.09 -24.78 16.96
CA LYS A 60 -2.10 -23.87 18.11
C LYS A 60 -0.97 -22.87 17.97
N VAL A 61 -1.34 -21.59 17.91
CA VAL A 61 -0.39 -20.47 17.97
C VAL A 61 0.10 -20.34 19.41
N THR A 62 1.35 -20.74 19.66
CA THR A 62 1.96 -20.62 21.00
C THR A 62 2.59 -19.24 21.25
N ASP A 63 2.92 -18.49 20.21
CA ASP A 63 3.48 -17.14 20.32
C ASP A 63 2.62 -16.14 19.52
N PRO A 64 1.90 -15.21 20.20
CA PRO A 64 1.04 -14.25 19.52
C PRO A 64 1.81 -13.31 18.58
N LYS A 65 3.12 -13.10 18.81
CA LYS A 65 3.95 -12.25 17.93
C LYS A 65 4.11 -12.85 16.55
N VAL A 66 4.17 -14.18 16.43
CA VAL A 66 4.34 -14.84 15.13
C VAL A 66 3.13 -14.55 14.24
N SER A 67 1.92 -14.75 14.76
CA SER A 67 0.70 -14.43 14.01
C SER A 67 0.56 -12.93 13.74
N GLN A 68 1.02 -12.06 14.64
CA GLN A 68 1.05 -10.63 14.38
C GLN A 68 2.04 -10.27 13.25
N ILE A 69 3.22 -10.89 13.23
CA ILE A 69 4.22 -10.71 12.17
C ILE A 69 3.66 -11.18 10.82
N GLU A 70 3.02 -12.34 10.77
CA GLU A 70 2.40 -12.86 9.54
C GLU A 70 1.30 -11.93 9.02
N ARG A 71 0.41 -11.47 9.90
CA ARG A 71 -0.63 -10.49 9.55
C ARG A 71 -0.03 -9.19 9.03
N LEU A 72 0.98 -8.65 9.71
CA LEU A 72 1.65 -7.42 9.29
C LEU A 72 2.38 -7.59 7.96
N LYS A 73 3.01 -8.74 7.71
CA LYS A 73 3.62 -9.06 6.41
C LYS A 73 2.58 -9.07 5.29
N ALA A 74 1.42 -9.69 5.53
CA ALA A 74 0.32 -9.70 4.57
C ALA A 74 -0.19 -8.28 4.28
N GLN A 75 -0.41 -7.47 5.32
CA GLN A 75 -0.83 -6.07 5.17
C GLN A 75 0.22 -5.23 4.43
N VAL A 76 1.50 -5.40 4.73
CA VAL A 76 2.59 -4.69 4.03
C VAL A 76 2.66 -5.10 2.55
N ALA A 77 2.44 -6.37 2.23
CA ALA A 77 2.40 -6.83 0.85
C ALA A 77 1.23 -6.19 0.08
N GLU A 78 0.02 -6.23 0.65
CA GLU A 78 -1.18 -5.61 0.06
C GLU A 78 -1.00 -4.10 -0.14
N LEU A 79 -0.44 -3.40 0.85
CA LEU A 79 -0.21 -1.95 0.75
C LEU A 79 0.82 -1.61 -0.32
N LYS A 80 1.85 -2.44 -0.50
CA LYS A 80 2.84 -2.24 -1.56
C LYS A 80 2.23 -2.43 -2.95
N GLU A 81 1.41 -3.46 -3.13
CA GLU A 81 0.70 -3.70 -4.39
C GLU A 81 -0.20 -2.51 -4.75
N ARG A 82 -1.05 -2.09 -3.80
CA ARG A 82 -1.91 -0.91 -3.98
C ARG A 82 -1.11 0.35 -4.29
N LEU A 83 0.04 0.55 -3.63
CA LEU A 83 0.89 1.72 -3.91
C LEU A 83 1.42 1.67 -5.35
N THR A 84 1.89 0.51 -5.81
CA THR A 84 2.39 0.36 -7.18
C THR A 84 1.30 0.60 -8.23
N GLU A 85 0.08 0.15 -7.98
CA GLU A 85 -1.07 0.45 -8.85
C GLU A 85 -1.36 1.95 -8.90
N ARG A 86 -1.41 2.62 -7.74
CA ARG A 86 -1.66 4.07 -7.70
C ARG A 86 -0.56 4.88 -8.38
N ASP A 87 0.70 4.47 -8.24
CA ASP A 87 1.83 5.13 -8.89
C ASP A 87 1.76 4.99 -10.42
N ALA A 88 1.32 3.82 -10.92
CA ALA A 88 1.07 3.61 -12.34
C ALA A 88 -0.09 4.50 -12.86
N ASP A 89 -1.21 4.54 -12.15
CA ASP A 89 -2.36 5.40 -12.50
C ASP A 89 -1.96 6.88 -12.53
N LEU A 90 -1.17 7.33 -11.54
CA LEU A 90 -0.69 8.71 -11.46
C LEU A 90 0.26 9.05 -12.61
N ALA A 91 1.14 8.11 -12.99
CA ALA A 91 2.02 8.29 -14.14
C ALA A 91 1.22 8.43 -15.43
N GLU A 92 0.21 7.59 -15.64
CA GLU A 92 -0.68 7.66 -16.80
C GLU A 92 -1.46 8.99 -16.85
N LEU A 93 -2.10 9.38 -15.74
CA LEU A 93 -2.83 10.64 -15.66
C LEU A 93 -1.92 11.84 -15.92
N THR A 94 -0.69 11.81 -15.43
CA THR A 94 0.29 12.88 -15.63
C THR A 94 0.73 12.97 -17.09
N ALA A 95 0.97 11.83 -17.73
CA ALA A 95 1.31 11.76 -19.14
C ALA A 95 0.14 12.27 -20.01
N PHE A 96 -1.08 11.82 -19.71
CA PHE A 96 -2.29 12.27 -20.39
C PHE A 96 -2.51 13.78 -20.26
N LYS A 97 -2.40 14.31 -19.04
CA LYS A 97 -2.54 15.75 -18.77
C LYS A 97 -1.53 16.57 -19.55
N THR A 98 -0.26 16.14 -19.55
CA THR A 98 0.81 16.81 -20.30
C THR A 98 0.48 16.86 -21.80
N LEU A 99 0.10 15.73 -22.37
CA LEU A 99 -0.26 15.62 -23.79
C LEU A 99 -1.47 16.50 -24.14
N ALA A 100 -2.51 16.49 -23.30
CA ALA A 100 -3.72 17.28 -23.51
C ALA A 100 -3.42 18.79 -23.51
N ILE A 101 -2.59 19.26 -22.58
CA ILE A 101 -2.17 20.66 -22.50
C ILE A 101 -1.37 21.04 -23.75
N SER A 102 -0.41 20.22 -24.18
CA SER A 102 0.37 20.48 -25.39
C SER A 102 -0.51 20.57 -26.64
N ARG A 103 -1.49 19.66 -26.78
CA ARG A 103 -2.43 19.68 -27.91
C ARG A 103 -3.31 20.92 -27.90
N LEU A 104 -3.86 21.30 -26.75
CA LEU A 104 -4.67 22.52 -26.61
C LEU A 104 -3.86 23.77 -26.93
N ALA A 105 -2.60 23.84 -26.49
CA ALA A 105 -1.71 24.95 -26.81
C ALA A 105 -1.42 25.04 -28.32
N ALA A 106 -1.12 23.91 -28.96
CA ALA A 106 -0.89 23.85 -30.40
C ALA A 106 -2.14 24.26 -31.21
N GLN A 107 -3.32 23.73 -30.84
CA GLN A 107 -4.59 24.09 -31.48
C GLN A 107 -4.90 25.57 -31.33
N ARG A 108 -4.65 26.15 -30.14
CA ARG A 108 -4.85 27.57 -29.90
C ARG A 108 -3.94 28.41 -30.81
N GLN A 109 -2.66 28.05 -30.90
CA GLN A 109 -1.70 28.76 -31.75
C GLN A 109 -2.12 28.70 -33.23
N GLU A 110 -2.60 27.56 -33.70
CA GLU A 110 -3.07 27.41 -35.09
C GLU A 110 -4.33 28.25 -35.35
N ILE A 111 -5.28 28.30 -34.41
CA ILE A 111 -6.46 29.19 -34.51
C ILE A 111 -6.03 30.66 -34.57
N GLU A 112 -5.06 31.07 -33.75
CA GLU A 112 -4.52 32.43 -33.76
C GLU A 112 -3.88 32.76 -35.13
N GLN A 113 -3.04 31.87 -35.66
CA GLN A 113 -2.42 32.02 -36.99
C GLN A 113 -3.46 32.10 -38.12
N LEU A 114 -4.46 31.21 -38.12
CA LEU A 114 -5.52 31.21 -39.13
C LEU A 114 -6.36 32.49 -39.09
N ARG A 115 -6.61 33.04 -37.89
CA ARG A 115 -7.31 34.32 -37.73
C ARG A 115 -6.49 35.48 -38.26
N GLU A 116 -5.18 35.51 -37.99
CA GLU A 116 -4.28 36.53 -38.53
C GLU A 116 -4.22 36.48 -40.07
N GLN A 117 -4.09 35.29 -40.65
CA GLN A 117 -4.11 35.10 -42.10
C GLN A 117 -5.45 35.55 -42.72
N ALA A 118 -6.57 35.17 -42.10
CA ALA A 118 -7.89 35.56 -42.57
C ALA A 118 -8.11 37.08 -42.52
N ALA A 119 -7.59 37.76 -41.50
CA ALA A 119 -7.63 39.22 -41.38
C ALA A 119 -6.71 39.92 -42.40
N ALA A 120 -5.52 39.37 -42.66
CA ALA A 120 -4.56 39.93 -43.62
C ALA A 120 -5.04 39.87 -45.08
N VAL A 121 -5.93 38.93 -45.40
CA VAL A 121 -6.40 38.67 -46.76
C VAL A 121 -7.60 39.57 -47.15
N ASP A 122 -8.08 40.48 -46.29
CA ASP A 122 -9.20 41.44 -46.51
C ASP A 122 -10.54 40.83 -47.02
N ASN A 123 -10.60 39.49 -47.16
CA ASN A 123 -11.73 38.75 -47.72
C ASN A 123 -12.77 38.38 -46.66
N VAL A 124 -12.52 38.65 -45.38
CA VAL A 124 -13.44 38.34 -44.27
C VAL A 124 -14.11 39.61 -43.77
N ARG A 125 -15.29 39.91 -44.33
CA ARG A 125 -16.16 41.00 -43.86
C ARG A 125 -16.97 40.51 -42.67
N HIS A 126 -16.80 41.12 -41.49
CA HIS A 126 -17.70 40.88 -40.37
C HIS A 126 -19.13 41.26 -40.78
N LEU A 127 -20.04 40.29 -40.82
CA LEU A 127 -21.46 40.56 -41.05
C LEU A 127 -21.98 41.37 -39.86
N PRO A 128 -22.60 42.55 -40.10
CA PRO A 128 -23.19 43.32 -39.01
C PRO A 128 -24.25 42.47 -38.33
N ALA A 129 -24.21 42.42 -36.99
CA ALA A 129 -25.25 41.78 -36.20
C ALA A 129 -26.61 42.35 -36.63
N ALA A 130 -27.56 41.45 -36.93
CA ALA A 130 -28.89 41.82 -37.41
C ALA A 130 -29.50 42.88 -36.48
N ARG A 131 -29.76 44.07 -37.02
CA ARG A 131 -30.42 45.16 -36.32
C ARG A 131 -31.80 44.65 -35.88
N PRO A 132 -32.12 44.59 -34.58
CA PRO A 132 -33.46 44.25 -34.15
C PRO A 132 -34.37 45.41 -34.55
N GLY A 133 -35.28 45.16 -35.50
CA GLY A 133 -36.38 46.07 -35.81
C GLY A 133 -36.21 46.93 -37.06
N SER A 134 -36.38 46.32 -38.22
CA SER A 134 -37.08 46.97 -39.34
C SER A 134 -37.65 45.89 -40.23
N ALA A 135 -38.86 45.44 -39.91
CA ALA A 135 -39.69 44.67 -40.82
C ALA A 135 -40.60 45.67 -41.55
N PRO A 136 -40.50 45.81 -42.89
CA PRO A 136 -41.48 46.53 -43.67
C PRO A 136 -42.49 45.50 -44.19
N PHE A 137 -43.44 45.09 -43.36
CA PHE A 137 -44.60 44.36 -43.86
C PHE A 137 -45.82 45.22 -43.63
N GLY A 138 -46.39 45.67 -44.75
CA GLY A 138 -47.51 46.58 -44.85
C GLY A 138 -48.76 46.04 -44.18
N SER A 139 -49.52 46.98 -43.62
CA SER A 139 -50.91 46.83 -43.24
C SER A 139 -51.74 46.47 -44.48
N CYS A 140 -52.41 45.32 -44.44
CA CYS A 140 -53.58 45.06 -45.27
C CYS A 140 -54.80 44.97 -44.33
N SER A 141 -55.86 45.66 -44.76
CA SER A 141 -57.14 45.91 -44.10
C SER A 141 -57.90 44.68 -43.63
#